data_AF-A0A0L0GB26-F1
#
_entry.id   AF-A0A0L0GB26-F1
#
_cell.length_a   1.000
_cell.length_b   1.000
_cell.length_c   1.000
_cell.angle_alpha   90.00
_cell.angle_beta   90.00
_cell.angle_gamma   90.00
#
_symmetry.space_group_name_H-M   'P 1'
#
loop_
_entity.id
_entity.type
_entity.pdbx_description
1 polymer ?
#
loop_
_entity_poly.entity_id
_entity_poly.type
_entity_poly.pdbx_seq_one_letter_code
_entity_poly.pdbx_strand_id
1 'polypeptide(L)'
;MSSCNPVYLDQADLGDDALSSPSSEYYAAGKVRDNSTNNEKLESTIGKDNNSAMTNSHNTSETKAERKNQRKSLLASLKYSWILAGVVYPILLGLCLTFYYLMYDQLASMAEFQLAAIADPQGKKDKVFAYACFVFTGTLLFGLVLILFFYIFWDEPEVRSRHHGFISHFCGSVVYTCVLGPISAAIFLEQSSIKAVDITVSGGIPIITKSQVYSSLVVWSTVLYYFGFGMIFSAVINRMRFMYLIFHKRQSQPEYWTGVVQHVLFFSATVTPSTLVCYYADVECTDAQSASGPIVFGATLAIEYSFYLFHTRYAHMYFVDWYGNLRCFIICEFGFWSPVVYGLITGDAWRVASATWLVGCFMAWLFGIDNFLFIIVKVLARALCRDDILENIDLQGAYFRAHENAKELLALLSLEKTREMFLRYAEGRHCEEQVEFLIDVQACSLAKDSENQTIEEKVVLIANRYVRPDSEKEINLPQVVRDKLLRKIEEKDYLDVATLFEEAFHEIATMISRNLILNFVKSPEYLEYAEKATENQRIQKVLEDKGMMASRGPDHRVELTERGIRRGSSFSHVRSMSIV
;
A
#
# COMPACT_ATOMS: atom_id res chain seq x y z
N MET A 1 33.53 -2.26 26.36
CA MET A 1 32.14 -2.12 25.89
C MET A 1 32.10 -2.62 24.46
N SER A 2 31.63 -3.86 24.25
CA SER A 2 31.41 -4.42 22.92
C SER A 2 30.04 -3.94 22.44
N SER A 3 30.01 -3.03 21.47
CA SER A 3 28.76 -2.63 20.83
C SER A 3 28.16 -3.85 20.12
N CYS A 4 26.92 -4.22 20.48
CA CYS A 4 26.08 -4.94 19.54
C CYS A 4 25.96 -4.01 18.33
N ASN A 5 26.57 -4.37 17.20
CA ASN A 5 26.36 -3.67 15.93
C ASN A 5 25.08 -4.23 15.29
N PRO A 6 23.91 -3.58 15.45
CA PRO A 6 22.80 -3.86 14.56
C PRO A 6 23.24 -3.44 13.17
N VAL A 7 23.12 -4.37 12.23
CA VAL A 7 23.48 -4.08 10.87
C VAL A 7 22.35 -3.28 10.24
N TYR A 8 22.52 -1.97 10.24
CA TYR A 8 21.87 -1.13 9.25
C TYR A 8 22.28 -1.64 7.87
N LEU A 9 21.30 -1.71 6.96
CA LEU A 9 21.62 -1.51 5.55
C LEU A 9 22.39 -0.19 5.52
N ASP A 10 23.70 -0.23 5.24
CA ASP A 10 24.42 0.97 4.85
C ASP A 10 23.55 1.64 3.78
N GLN A 11 22.90 2.74 4.15
CA GLN A 11 22.70 3.80 3.19
C GLN A 11 24.10 4.10 2.74
N ALA A 12 24.44 3.65 1.53
CA ALA A 12 25.70 3.99 0.93
C ALA A 12 25.93 5.48 1.16
N ASP A 13 27.01 5.79 1.86
CA ASP A 13 27.73 7.06 1.74
C ASP A 13 28.03 7.23 0.25
N LEU A 14 27.04 7.73 -0.48
CA LEU A 14 27.19 8.36 -1.77
C LEU A 14 26.96 9.82 -1.45
N GLY A 15 28.07 10.54 -1.33
CA GLY A 15 28.12 11.92 -0.88
C GLY A 15 27.07 12.81 -1.55
N ASP A 16 26.54 13.73 -0.74
CA ASP A 16 25.72 14.88 -1.15
C ASP A 16 26.55 15.91 -1.95
N ASP A 17 27.27 15.47 -2.99
CA ASP A 17 27.96 16.34 -3.95
C ASP A 17 27.22 16.34 -5.28
N ALA A 18 25.98 16.84 -5.28
CA ALA A 18 25.34 17.50 -6.43
C ALA A 18 23.89 17.84 -6.09
N LEU A 19 23.65 19.05 -5.57
CA LEU A 19 22.50 19.92 -5.86
C LEU A 19 22.54 21.12 -4.91
N SER A 20 23.56 21.97 -5.06
CA SER A 20 23.45 23.36 -4.62
C SER A 20 22.59 24.11 -5.65
N SER A 21 21.38 24.48 -5.24
CA SER A 21 20.65 25.58 -5.88
C SER A 21 20.87 26.84 -5.03
N PRO A 22 20.97 28.02 -5.66
CA PRO A 22 21.60 29.18 -5.04
C PRO A 22 20.60 29.93 -4.17
N SER A 23 20.87 30.04 -2.89
CA SER A 23 20.33 31.11 -2.06
C SER A 23 21.44 32.10 -1.72
N SER A 24 21.18 33.33 -2.14
CA SER A 24 21.98 34.53 -1.97
C SER A 24 22.31 34.85 -0.51
N GLU A 25 23.54 35.34 -0.34
CA GLU A 25 23.89 36.54 0.44
C GLU A 25 24.05 36.51 1.97
N TYR A 26 25.24 37.03 2.36
CA TYR A 26 25.67 37.64 3.63
C TYR A 26 25.81 36.76 4.89
N TYR A 27 27.05 36.38 5.21
CA TYR A 27 27.87 37.07 6.23
C TYR A 27 29.35 36.62 6.14
N ALA A 28 30.24 37.59 6.28
CA ALA A 28 31.68 37.41 6.26
C ALA A 28 32.26 37.27 7.68
N ALA A 29 33.44 36.63 7.72
CA ALA A 29 34.59 36.85 8.61
C ALA A 29 34.91 35.79 9.69
N GLY A 30 36.18 35.33 9.66
CA GLY A 30 36.92 34.72 10.77
C GLY A 30 37.55 33.36 10.44
N LYS A 31 38.75 33.27 9.84
CA LYS A 31 40.05 32.95 10.51
C LYS A 31 39.96 31.80 11.54
N VAL A 32 40.69 30.69 11.46
CA VAL A 32 42.13 30.50 11.80
C VAL A 32 42.49 29.04 11.36
N ARG A 33 43.43 28.83 10.43
CA ARG A 33 44.84 28.42 10.59
C ARG A 33 45.08 26.98 11.07
N ASP A 34 45.86 26.29 10.24
CA ASP A 34 46.53 25.01 10.44
C ASP A 34 47.18 24.83 11.82
N ASN A 35 47.18 23.58 12.31
CA ASN A 35 48.40 23.03 12.86
C ASN A 35 48.44 21.50 12.72
N SER A 36 49.59 21.08 12.22
CA SER A 36 50.04 19.72 12.00
C SER A 36 50.45 19.03 13.30
N THR A 37 50.75 17.75 13.13
CA THR A 37 51.81 16.95 13.78
C THR A 37 51.54 16.27 15.11
N ASN A 38 51.91 14.98 15.07
CA ASN A 38 52.35 14.07 16.13
C ASN A 38 51.28 13.25 16.84
N ASN A 39 51.28 11.94 16.55
CA ASN A 39 51.68 10.99 17.60
C ASN A 39 52.20 9.67 17.01
N GLU A 40 53.48 9.42 17.30
CA GLU A 40 54.11 8.12 17.27
C GLU A 40 53.58 7.22 18.40
N LYS A 41 53.65 5.91 18.13
CA LYS A 41 53.93 4.82 19.09
C LYS A 41 53.24 4.83 20.46
N LEU A 42 52.27 3.93 20.59
CA LEU A 42 52.16 3.14 21.82
C LEU A 42 51.69 1.71 21.48
N GLU A 43 52.66 0.82 21.27
CA GLU A 43 52.46 -0.61 21.48
C GLU A 43 52.66 -0.90 22.97
N SER A 44 51.61 -1.35 23.66
CA SER A 44 51.81 -2.31 24.76
C SER A 44 50.52 -3.06 25.08
N THR A 45 50.61 -4.38 24.98
CA THR A 45 49.91 -5.37 25.82
C THR A 45 48.42 -5.59 25.57
N ILE A 46 48.09 -6.43 24.59
CA ILE A 46 46.80 -7.15 24.55
C ILE A 46 47.08 -8.63 24.81
N GLY A 47 46.61 -9.11 25.97
CA GLY A 47 46.51 -10.53 26.29
C GLY A 47 45.54 -11.22 25.33
N LYS A 48 45.96 -12.38 24.83
CA LYS A 48 45.16 -13.27 23.99
C LYS A 48 44.07 -13.95 24.82
N ASP A 49 42.86 -13.39 24.82
CA ASP A 49 41.64 -14.13 25.15
C ASP A 49 41.08 -14.78 23.88
N ASN A 50 41.55 -15.98 23.58
CA ASN A 50 41.19 -16.76 22.39
C ASN A 50 39.78 -17.39 22.43
N ASN A 51 38.96 -17.11 23.46
CA ASN A 51 37.62 -17.72 23.59
C ASN A 51 36.45 -16.82 23.16
N SER A 52 36.69 -15.53 22.87
CA SER A 52 35.64 -14.59 22.41
C SER A 52 35.51 -14.51 20.87
N ALA A 53 36.53 -14.97 20.14
CA ALA A 53 36.54 -14.94 18.67
C ALA A 53 35.64 -16.02 18.02
N MET A 54 35.34 -17.12 18.73
CA MET A 54 34.64 -18.26 18.14
C MET A 54 33.12 -18.05 18.07
N THR A 55 32.52 -17.39 19.08
CA THR A 55 31.08 -17.05 19.12
C THR A 55 30.70 -15.90 18.20
N ASN A 56 31.57 -14.90 18.03
CA ASN A 56 31.34 -13.80 17.07
C ASN A 56 31.43 -14.22 15.59
N SER A 57 32.19 -15.28 15.28
CA SER A 57 32.24 -15.83 13.92
C SER A 57 30.93 -16.53 13.51
N HIS A 58 30.22 -17.11 14.48
CA HIS A 58 28.98 -17.84 14.22
C HIS A 58 27.81 -16.90 13.92
N ASN A 59 27.62 -15.84 14.73
CA ASN A 59 26.56 -14.85 14.54
C ASN A 59 26.72 -14.01 13.25
N THR A 60 27.97 -13.75 12.84
CA THR A 60 28.24 -13.05 11.56
C THR A 60 28.02 -13.95 10.34
N SER A 61 28.11 -15.28 10.49
CA SER A 61 27.84 -16.24 9.41
C SER A 61 26.33 -16.45 9.17
N GLU A 62 25.54 -16.55 10.23
CA GLU A 62 24.08 -16.71 10.15
C GLU A 62 23.39 -15.48 9.56
N THR A 63 23.77 -14.28 10.02
CA THR A 63 23.24 -13.02 9.47
C THR A 63 23.60 -12.82 7.99
N LYS A 64 24.78 -13.29 7.54
CA LYS A 64 25.13 -13.29 6.11
C LYS A 64 24.30 -14.29 5.30
N ALA A 65 24.02 -15.47 5.86
CA ALA A 65 23.20 -16.49 5.20
C ALA A 65 21.74 -16.04 5.06
N GLU A 66 21.15 -15.45 6.09
CA GLU A 66 19.79 -14.91 6.07
C GLU A 66 19.64 -13.79 5.03
N ARG A 67 20.58 -12.83 4.99
CA ARG A 67 20.58 -11.78 3.96
C ARG A 67 20.69 -12.35 2.56
N LYS A 68 21.54 -13.36 2.37
CA LYS A 68 21.68 -14.04 1.09
C LYS A 68 20.36 -14.72 0.68
N ASN A 69 19.63 -15.32 1.62
CA ASN A 69 18.34 -15.94 1.38
C ASN A 69 17.24 -14.90 1.10
N GLN A 70 17.17 -13.81 1.86
CA GLN A 70 16.24 -12.70 1.59
C GLN A 70 16.49 -12.09 0.22
N ARG A 71 17.75 -11.81 -0.13
CA ARG A 71 18.12 -11.29 -1.46
C ARG A 71 17.76 -12.27 -2.58
N LYS A 72 17.97 -13.58 -2.38
CA LYS A 72 17.54 -14.61 -3.35
C LYS A 72 16.02 -14.65 -3.51
N SER A 73 15.26 -14.57 -2.43
CA SER A 73 13.79 -14.53 -2.47
C SER A 73 13.28 -13.27 -3.19
N LEU A 74 13.86 -12.11 -2.90
CA LEU A 74 13.55 -10.85 -3.60
C LEU A 74 13.86 -10.96 -5.10
N LEU A 75 15.04 -11.47 -5.47
CA LEU A 75 15.42 -11.66 -6.87
C LEU A 75 14.53 -12.67 -7.59
N ALA A 76 14.11 -13.74 -6.91
CA ALA A 76 13.15 -14.70 -7.45
C ALA A 76 11.80 -14.02 -7.70
N SER A 77 11.27 -13.30 -6.71
CA SER A 77 10.03 -12.52 -6.82
C SER A 77 10.08 -11.56 -8.01
N LEU A 78 11.16 -10.78 -8.13
CA LEU A 78 11.38 -9.87 -9.25
C LEU A 78 11.42 -10.61 -10.58
N LYS A 79 12.16 -11.72 -10.67
CA LYS A 79 12.25 -12.52 -11.90
C LYS A 79 10.88 -13.04 -12.34
N TYR A 80 10.11 -13.63 -11.43
CA TYR A 80 8.76 -14.10 -11.73
C TYR A 80 7.82 -12.95 -12.10
N SER A 81 7.92 -11.82 -11.42
CA SER A 81 7.15 -10.62 -11.72
C SER A 81 7.44 -10.09 -13.13
N TRP A 82 8.71 -10.07 -13.55
CA TRP A 82 9.10 -9.68 -14.91
C TRP A 82 8.71 -10.70 -15.97
N ILE A 83 8.79 -12.00 -15.68
CA ILE A 83 8.31 -13.05 -16.60
C ILE A 83 6.80 -12.93 -16.78
N LEU A 84 6.05 -12.74 -15.68
CA LEU A 84 4.61 -12.54 -15.72
C LEU A 84 4.29 -11.30 -16.56
N ALA A 85 4.94 -10.18 -16.30
CA ALA A 85 4.76 -8.96 -17.09
C ALA A 85 5.08 -9.20 -18.58
N GLY A 86 6.18 -9.91 -18.90
CA GLY A 86 6.59 -10.21 -20.27
C GLY A 86 5.63 -11.12 -21.04
N VAL A 87 4.84 -11.94 -20.36
CA VAL A 87 3.85 -12.84 -20.99
C VAL A 87 2.46 -12.25 -20.96
N VAL A 88 2.00 -11.80 -19.78
CA VAL A 88 0.63 -11.35 -19.55
C VAL A 88 0.39 -9.99 -20.19
N TYR A 89 1.33 -9.04 -20.11
CA TYR A 89 1.07 -7.70 -20.60
C TYR A 89 0.89 -7.66 -22.12
N PRO A 90 1.69 -8.35 -22.95
CA PRO A 90 1.42 -8.42 -24.39
C PRO A 90 0.09 -9.07 -24.72
N ILE A 91 -0.34 -10.09 -23.97
CA ILE A 91 -1.64 -10.74 -24.18
C ILE A 91 -2.78 -9.77 -23.86
N LEU A 92 -2.75 -9.13 -22.68
CA LEU A 92 -3.76 -8.16 -22.29
C LEU A 92 -3.78 -6.95 -23.24
N LEU A 93 -2.60 -6.45 -23.63
CA LEU A 93 -2.48 -5.36 -24.59
C LEU A 93 -3.02 -5.77 -25.96
N GLY A 94 -2.70 -6.97 -26.44
CA GLY A 94 -3.21 -7.51 -27.70
C GLY A 94 -4.73 -7.66 -27.68
N LEU A 95 -5.31 -8.15 -26.59
CA LEU A 95 -6.76 -8.19 -26.40
C LEU A 95 -7.37 -6.79 -26.40
N CYS A 96 -6.78 -5.85 -25.64
CA CYS A 96 -7.25 -4.47 -25.58
C CYS A 96 -7.20 -3.79 -26.95
N LEU A 97 -6.08 -3.92 -27.68
CA LEU A 97 -5.93 -3.38 -29.02
C LEU A 97 -6.94 -4.01 -29.98
N THR A 98 -7.20 -5.31 -29.88
CA THR A 98 -8.20 -6.00 -30.70
C THR A 98 -9.58 -5.41 -30.48
N PHE A 99 -10.04 -5.29 -29.23
CA PHE A 99 -11.33 -4.66 -28.92
C PHE A 99 -11.38 -3.19 -29.31
N TYR A 100 -10.28 -2.47 -29.12
CA TYR A 100 -10.16 -1.07 -29.52
C TYR A 100 -10.32 -0.88 -31.02
N TYR A 101 -9.59 -1.64 -31.85
CA TYR A 101 -9.70 -1.54 -33.30
C TYR A 101 -11.07 -2.03 -33.79
N LEU A 102 -11.65 -3.07 -33.19
CA LEU A 102 -13.01 -3.52 -33.51
C LEU A 102 -14.05 -2.43 -33.19
N MET A 103 -13.97 -1.77 -32.03
CA MET A 103 -14.89 -0.68 -31.69
C MET A 103 -14.66 0.56 -32.54
N TYR A 104 -13.40 0.95 -32.74
CA TYR A 104 -13.02 2.12 -33.54
C TYR A 104 -13.47 1.97 -35.00
N ASP A 105 -13.20 0.82 -35.64
CA ASP A 105 -13.63 0.58 -37.02
C ASP A 105 -15.16 0.70 -37.16
N GLN A 106 -15.91 0.14 -36.22
CA GLN A 106 -17.36 0.26 -36.22
C GLN A 106 -17.83 1.70 -35.97
N LEU A 107 -17.24 2.43 -35.03
CA LEU A 107 -17.59 3.83 -34.71
C LEU A 107 -17.19 4.81 -35.82
N ALA A 108 -15.98 4.69 -36.37
CA ALA A 108 -15.53 5.49 -37.51
C ALA A 108 -16.44 5.25 -38.73
N SER A 109 -16.80 4.00 -38.99
CA SER A 109 -17.76 3.67 -40.05
C SER A 109 -19.20 4.13 -39.75
N MET A 110 -19.54 4.50 -38.52
CA MET A 110 -20.83 5.14 -38.22
C MET A 110 -20.80 6.64 -38.56
N ALA A 111 -19.67 7.31 -38.31
CA ALA A 111 -19.49 8.72 -38.61
C ALA A 111 -19.56 9.01 -40.12
N GLU A 112 -18.93 8.16 -40.93
CA GLU A 112 -19.01 8.25 -42.39
C GLU A 112 -20.44 7.96 -42.91
N PHE A 113 -21.20 7.10 -42.23
CA PHE A 113 -22.57 6.75 -42.62
C PHE A 113 -23.64 7.75 -42.15
N GLN A 114 -23.43 8.49 -41.07
CA GLN A 114 -24.30 9.62 -40.73
C GLN A 114 -24.31 10.70 -41.84
N LEU A 115 -23.22 10.79 -42.61
CA LEU A 115 -23.13 11.65 -43.81
C LEU A 115 -23.72 10.97 -45.06
N ALA A 116 -23.74 9.64 -45.13
CA ALA A 116 -24.26 8.85 -46.26
C ALA A 116 -25.54 8.10 -45.85
N ALA A 117 -26.69 8.78 -45.90
CA ALA A 117 -28.00 8.40 -45.33
C ALA A 117 -28.68 7.09 -45.82
N ILE A 118 -27.96 6.02 -46.20
CA ILE A 118 -28.53 4.92 -47.01
C ILE A 118 -28.34 3.49 -46.46
N ALA A 119 -27.58 3.20 -45.39
CA ALA A 119 -27.60 1.81 -44.85
C ALA A 119 -27.53 1.70 -43.32
N ASP A 120 -28.54 1.04 -42.77
CA ASP A 120 -28.69 0.47 -41.41
C ASP A 120 -27.73 0.98 -40.31
N PRO A 121 -27.94 2.22 -39.83
CA PRO A 121 -27.17 2.76 -38.71
C PRO A 121 -27.46 2.04 -37.38
N GLN A 122 -28.61 1.37 -37.26
CA GLN A 122 -29.01 0.70 -36.01
C GLN A 122 -28.21 -0.59 -35.81
N GLY A 123 -28.08 -1.43 -36.84
CA GLY A 123 -27.31 -2.68 -36.74
C GLY A 123 -25.84 -2.48 -36.36
N LYS A 124 -25.23 -1.33 -36.71
CA LYS A 124 -23.86 -0.97 -36.25
C LYS A 124 -23.83 -0.51 -34.80
N LYS A 125 -24.76 0.36 -34.38
CA LYS A 125 -24.92 0.79 -32.98
C LYS A 125 -25.08 -0.41 -32.05
N ASP A 126 -25.91 -1.38 -32.44
CA ASP A 126 -26.17 -2.60 -31.68
C ASP A 126 -24.89 -3.44 -31.49
N LYS A 127 -24.06 -3.54 -32.53
CA LYS A 127 -22.76 -4.24 -32.47
C LYS A 127 -21.76 -3.55 -31.53
N VAL A 128 -21.61 -2.22 -31.64
CA VAL A 128 -20.71 -1.46 -30.74
C VAL A 128 -21.18 -1.59 -29.29
N PHE A 129 -22.49 -1.49 -29.06
CA PHE A 129 -23.07 -1.68 -27.73
C PHE A 129 -22.84 -3.09 -27.19
N ALA A 130 -23.00 -4.12 -28.01
CA ALA A 130 -22.72 -5.50 -27.64
C ALA A 130 -21.24 -5.70 -27.26
N TYR A 131 -20.29 -5.11 -28.01
CA TYR A 131 -18.87 -5.17 -27.66
C TYR A 131 -18.57 -4.46 -26.34
N ALA A 132 -19.13 -3.27 -26.13
CA ALA A 132 -18.99 -2.56 -24.86
C ALA A 132 -19.53 -3.42 -23.70
N CYS A 133 -20.75 -3.95 -23.83
CA CYS A 133 -21.36 -4.83 -22.84
C CYS A 133 -20.50 -6.07 -22.55
N PHE A 134 -19.94 -6.71 -23.58
CA PHE A 134 -19.08 -7.87 -23.42
C PHE A 134 -17.83 -7.54 -22.58
N VAL A 135 -17.13 -6.46 -22.92
CA VAL A 135 -15.90 -6.04 -22.21
C VAL A 135 -16.21 -5.62 -20.77
N PHE A 136 -17.23 -4.79 -20.55
CA PHE A 136 -17.61 -4.34 -19.22
C PHE A 136 -18.16 -5.47 -18.35
N THR A 137 -18.97 -6.39 -18.91
CA THR A 137 -19.49 -7.54 -18.16
C THR A 137 -18.37 -8.49 -17.77
N GLY A 138 -17.44 -8.80 -18.68
CA GLY A 138 -16.27 -9.63 -18.37
C GLY A 138 -15.42 -9.02 -17.26
N THR A 139 -15.21 -7.70 -17.31
CA THR A 139 -14.47 -6.96 -16.28
C THR A 139 -15.23 -6.87 -14.95
N LEU A 140 -16.56 -6.72 -14.99
CA LEU A 140 -17.40 -6.75 -13.79
C LEU A 140 -17.32 -8.10 -13.09
N LEU A 141 -17.43 -9.21 -13.85
CA LEU A 141 -17.28 -10.56 -13.31
C LEU A 141 -15.91 -10.74 -12.66
N PHE A 142 -14.84 -10.28 -13.31
CA PHE A 142 -13.51 -10.26 -12.73
C PHE A 142 -13.45 -9.47 -11.41
N GLY A 143 -14.00 -8.26 -11.38
CA GLY A 143 -14.08 -7.43 -10.17
C GLY A 143 -14.86 -8.08 -9.04
N LEU A 144 -16.00 -8.73 -9.34
CA LEU A 144 -16.81 -9.46 -8.36
C LEU A 144 -16.07 -10.69 -7.80
N VAL A 145 -15.35 -11.44 -8.66
CA VAL A 145 -14.50 -12.56 -8.22
C VAL A 145 -13.38 -12.07 -7.29
N LEU A 146 -12.75 -10.93 -7.61
CA LEU A 146 -11.75 -10.32 -6.72
C LEU A 146 -12.37 -9.92 -5.37
N ILE A 147 -13.52 -9.26 -5.36
CA ILE A 147 -14.22 -8.88 -4.13
C ILE A 147 -14.55 -10.10 -3.29
N LEU A 148 -15.11 -11.16 -3.91
CA LEU A 148 -15.43 -12.40 -3.22
C LEU A 148 -14.17 -13.05 -2.62
N PHE A 149 -13.08 -13.10 -3.39
CA PHE A 149 -11.80 -13.61 -2.91
C PHE A 149 -11.33 -12.81 -1.68
N PHE A 150 -11.27 -11.48 -1.76
CA PHE A 150 -10.81 -10.67 -0.64
C PHE A 150 -11.75 -10.74 0.56
N TYR A 151 -13.06 -10.85 0.36
CA TYR A 151 -14.02 -11.04 1.43
C TYR A 151 -13.77 -12.35 2.20
N ILE A 152 -13.52 -13.45 1.47
CA ILE A 152 -13.26 -14.77 2.08
C ILE A 152 -11.89 -14.80 2.77
N PHE A 153 -10.86 -14.19 2.17
CA PHE A 153 -9.47 -14.27 2.61
C PHE A 153 -8.95 -12.96 3.21
N TRP A 154 -9.84 -12.14 3.79
CA TRP A 154 -9.54 -10.79 4.27
C TRP A 154 -8.38 -10.71 5.26
N ASP A 155 -8.28 -11.73 6.12
CA ASP A 155 -7.31 -11.83 7.20
C ASP A 155 -6.00 -12.54 6.80
N GLU A 156 -5.90 -13.04 5.56
CA GLU A 156 -4.66 -13.65 5.09
C GLU A 156 -3.55 -12.59 5.05
N PRO A 157 -2.34 -12.91 5.54
CA PRO A 157 -1.28 -11.93 5.69
C PRO A 157 -0.81 -11.34 4.35
N GLU A 158 -0.86 -12.13 3.26
CA GLU A 158 -0.61 -11.65 1.90
C GLU A 158 -1.66 -10.64 1.41
N VAL A 159 -2.90 -10.73 1.89
CA VAL A 159 -3.98 -9.79 1.56
C VAL A 159 -3.84 -8.52 2.41
N ARG A 160 -3.61 -8.68 3.72
CA ARG A 160 -3.43 -7.55 4.66
C ARG A 160 -2.23 -6.66 4.28
N SER A 161 -1.15 -7.25 3.74
CA SER A 161 0.03 -6.48 3.29
C SER A 161 -0.25 -5.46 2.17
N ARG A 162 -1.31 -5.68 1.40
CA ARG A 162 -1.75 -4.75 0.33
C ARG A 162 -2.54 -3.56 0.86
N HIS A 163 -2.83 -3.51 2.15
CA HIS A 163 -3.66 -2.52 2.81
C HIS A 163 -5.13 -2.58 2.34
N HIS A 164 -6.04 -2.84 3.27
CA HIS A 164 -7.47 -3.02 2.99
C HIS A 164 -8.14 -1.81 2.34
N GLY A 165 -7.71 -0.60 2.69
CA GLY A 165 -8.19 0.63 2.04
C GLY A 165 -7.88 0.66 0.54
N PHE A 166 -6.70 0.17 0.12
CA PHE A 166 -6.33 0.11 -1.29
C PHE A 166 -7.16 -0.93 -2.04
N ILE A 167 -7.32 -2.12 -1.48
CA ILE A 167 -8.15 -3.19 -2.07
C ILE A 167 -9.59 -2.70 -2.26
N SER A 168 -10.18 -2.11 -1.23
CA SER A 168 -11.57 -1.63 -1.25
C SER A 168 -11.76 -0.51 -2.26
N HIS A 169 -10.85 0.47 -2.27
CA HIS A 169 -10.87 1.57 -3.21
C HIS A 169 -10.74 1.07 -4.66
N PHE A 170 -9.76 0.22 -4.95
CA PHE A 170 -9.57 -0.34 -6.29
C PHE A 170 -10.80 -1.13 -6.76
N CYS A 171 -11.27 -2.11 -5.97
CA CYS A 171 -12.40 -2.95 -6.35
C CYS A 171 -13.69 -2.13 -6.51
N GLY A 172 -13.93 -1.17 -5.60
CA GLY A 172 -15.08 -0.27 -5.67
C GLY A 172 -15.07 0.56 -6.97
N SER A 173 -13.92 1.16 -7.31
CA SER A 173 -13.76 1.94 -8.55
C SER A 173 -13.92 1.08 -9.81
N VAL A 174 -13.44 -0.17 -9.80
CA VAL A 174 -13.63 -1.13 -10.91
C VAL A 174 -15.10 -1.46 -11.11
N VAL A 175 -15.82 -1.85 -10.04
CA VAL A 175 -17.25 -2.18 -10.14
C VAL A 175 -18.06 -0.97 -10.60
N TYR A 176 -17.79 0.21 -10.01
CA TYR A 176 -18.45 1.45 -10.40
C TYR A 176 -18.26 1.77 -11.88
N THR A 177 -17.02 1.67 -12.38
CA THR A 177 -16.71 1.90 -13.80
C THR A 177 -17.40 0.89 -14.71
N CYS A 178 -17.46 -0.39 -14.31
CA CYS A 178 -18.09 -1.43 -15.11
C CYS A 178 -19.61 -1.37 -15.13
N VAL A 179 -20.25 -0.77 -14.12
CA VAL A 179 -21.69 -0.52 -14.12
C VAL A 179 -22.01 0.71 -14.97
N LEU A 180 -21.23 1.77 -14.85
CA LEU A 180 -21.46 3.00 -15.62
C LEU A 180 -21.11 2.87 -17.09
N GLY A 181 -20.09 2.09 -17.45
CA GLY A 181 -19.66 1.91 -18.83
C GLY A 181 -20.81 1.51 -19.78
N PRO A 182 -21.55 0.42 -19.52
CA PRO A 182 -22.71 0.03 -20.31
C PRO A 182 -23.84 1.07 -20.30
N ILE A 183 -24.07 1.74 -19.17
CA ILE A 183 -25.10 2.79 -19.06
C ILE A 183 -24.73 3.97 -19.97
N SER A 184 -23.48 4.45 -19.88
CA SER A 184 -22.95 5.49 -20.75
C SER A 184 -23.02 5.07 -22.21
N ALA A 185 -22.56 3.85 -22.56
CA ALA A 185 -22.64 3.33 -23.91
C ALA A 185 -24.09 3.27 -24.43
N ALA A 186 -25.05 2.85 -23.60
CA ALA A 186 -26.47 2.79 -23.97
C ALA A 186 -27.05 4.18 -24.26
N ILE A 187 -26.66 5.18 -23.48
CA ILE A 187 -27.06 6.58 -23.69
C ILE A 187 -26.41 7.09 -24.98
N PHE A 188 -25.08 7.01 -25.11
CA PHE A 188 -24.32 7.53 -26.26
C PHE A 188 -24.71 6.90 -27.59
N LEU A 189 -25.05 5.61 -27.60
CA LEU A 189 -25.44 4.88 -28.81
C LEU A 189 -26.96 4.93 -29.06
N GLU A 190 -27.73 5.69 -28.28
CA GLU A 190 -29.19 5.80 -28.37
C GLU A 190 -29.91 4.43 -28.28
N GLN A 191 -29.35 3.51 -27.50
CA GLN A 191 -29.96 2.20 -27.22
C GLN A 191 -31.05 2.30 -26.13
N SER A 192 -31.07 3.41 -25.39
CA SER A 192 -32.14 3.73 -24.45
C SER A 192 -33.39 4.24 -25.15
N SER A 193 -34.53 4.30 -24.45
CA SER A 193 -35.75 4.94 -24.96
C SER A 193 -35.63 6.46 -25.17
N ILE A 194 -34.52 7.06 -24.73
CA ILE A 194 -34.26 8.49 -24.78
C ILE A 194 -33.56 8.80 -26.10
N LYS A 195 -34.22 9.59 -26.95
CA LYS A 195 -33.71 9.97 -28.28
C LYS A 195 -32.90 11.25 -28.21
N ALA A 196 -31.86 11.35 -29.03
CA ALA A 196 -31.06 12.57 -29.14
C ALA A 196 -31.79 13.75 -29.78
N VAL A 197 -32.86 13.45 -30.54
CA VAL A 197 -33.66 14.41 -31.27
C VAL A 197 -35.10 14.31 -30.84
N ASP A 198 -35.67 15.45 -30.45
CA ASP A 198 -37.09 15.63 -30.29
C ASP A 198 -37.67 16.20 -31.59
N ILE A 199 -38.67 15.51 -32.16
CA ILE A 199 -39.39 15.97 -33.34
C ILE A 199 -40.69 16.60 -32.88
N THR A 200 -40.76 17.92 -32.97
CA THR A 200 -42.01 18.67 -32.70
C THR A 200 -42.61 19.13 -34.02
N VAL A 201 -43.92 18.98 -34.20
CA VAL A 201 -44.59 19.44 -35.42
C VAL A 201 -45.25 20.78 -35.14
N SER A 202 -44.74 21.85 -35.74
CA SER A 202 -45.32 23.20 -35.64
C SER A 202 -45.79 23.63 -37.03
N GLY A 203 -47.09 23.87 -37.19
CA GLY A 203 -47.67 24.26 -38.48
C GLY A 203 -47.54 23.21 -39.60
N GLY A 204 -47.39 21.93 -39.26
CA GLY A 204 -47.20 20.84 -40.23
C GLY A 204 -45.75 20.64 -40.69
N ILE A 205 -44.81 21.46 -40.21
CA ILE A 205 -43.38 21.31 -40.48
C ILE A 205 -42.72 20.62 -39.27
N PRO A 206 -41.97 19.52 -39.47
CA PRO A 206 -41.21 18.88 -38.41
C PRO A 206 -40.01 19.77 -38.03
N ILE A 207 -40.01 20.26 -36.80
CA ILE A 207 -38.87 20.95 -36.17
C ILE A 207 -38.09 19.89 -35.39
N ILE A 208 -36.84 19.69 -35.81
CA ILE A 208 -35.88 18.78 -35.20
C ILE A 208 -35.09 19.59 -34.18
N THR A 209 -35.34 19.37 -32.89
CA THR A 209 -34.57 19.98 -31.80
C THR A 209 -33.72 18.93 -31.10
N LYS A 210 -32.50 19.29 -30.70
CA LYS A 210 -31.67 18.41 -29.87
C LYS A 210 -32.36 18.26 -28.50
N SER A 211 -32.55 17.02 -28.06
CA SER A 211 -33.17 16.78 -26.75
C SER A 211 -32.25 17.24 -25.63
N GLN A 212 -32.72 18.19 -24.81
CA GLN A 212 -31.97 18.69 -23.66
C GLN A 212 -31.74 17.59 -22.63
N VAL A 213 -32.72 16.71 -22.43
CA VAL A 213 -32.64 15.58 -21.49
C VAL A 213 -31.55 14.60 -21.91
N TYR A 214 -31.55 14.16 -23.18
CA TYR A 214 -30.51 13.29 -23.73
C TYR A 214 -29.13 13.89 -23.53
N SER A 215 -28.99 15.16 -23.87
CA SER A 215 -27.71 15.85 -23.89
C SER A 215 -27.18 16.07 -22.46
N SER A 216 -28.04 16.38 -21.49
CA SER A 216 -27.69 16.39 -20.06
C SER A 216 -27.27 15.00 -19.55
N LEU A 217 -27.93 13.92 -19.99
CA LEU A 217 -27.56 12.56 -19.62
C LEU A 217 -26.20 12.14 -20.21
N VAL A 218 -25.90 12.52 -21.45
CA VAL A 218 -24.59 12.31 -22.07
C VAL A 218 -23.50 12.98 -21.25
N VAL A 219 -23.70 14.24 -20.85
CA VAL A 219 -22.73 15.00 -20.06
C VAL A 219 -22.50 14.36 -18.70
N TRP A 220 -23.57 14.09 -17.94
CA TRP A 220 -23.43 13.49 -16.61
C TRP A 220 -22.87 12.07 -16.66
N SER A 221 -23.30 11.24 -17.62
CA SER A 221 -22.74 9.90 -17.80
C SER A 221 -21.25 9.95 -18.16
N THR A 222 -20.80 10.96 -18.91
CA THR A 222 -19.39 11.21 -19.21
C THR A 222 -18.61 11.61 -17.96
N VAL A 223 -19.10 12.57 -17.18
CA VAL A 223 -18.47 13.00 -15.92
C VAL A 223 -18.36 11.83 -14.95
N LEU A 224 -19.44 11.08 -14.75
CA LEU A 224 -19.45 9.92 -13.85
C LEU A 224 -18.56 8.79 -14.34
N TYR A 225 -18.47 8.57 -15.66
CA TYR A 225 -17.56 7.59 -16.23
C TYR A 225 -16.09 8.00 -16.02
N TYR A 226 -15.74 9.27 -16.29
CA TYR A 226 -14.41 9.81 -16.00
C TYR A 226 -14.06 9.73 -14.51
N PHE A 227 -15.04 9.90 -13.62
CA PHE A 227 -14.83 9.72 -12.19
C PHE A 227 -14.42 8.27 -11.90
N GLY A 228 -15.16 7.29 -12.41
CA GLY A 228 -14.82 5.88 -12.21
C GLY A 228 -13.41 5.53 -12.67
N PHE A 229 -13.06 5.94 -13.89
CA PHE A 229 -11.72 5.76 -14.45
C PHE A 229 -10.63 6.47 -13.61
N GLY A 230 -10.86 7.75 -13.29
CA GLY A 230 -9.94 8.55 -12.49
C GLY A 230 -9.71 7.96 -11.10
N MET A 231 -10.73 7.36 -10.49
CA MET A 231 -10.61 6.70 -9.19
C MET A 231 -9.88 5.34 -9.26
N ILE A 232 -9.95 4.61 -10.37
CA ILE A 232 -9.07 3.43 -10.59
C ILE A 232 -7.60 3.87 -10.59
N PHE A 233 -7.28 4.90 -11.37
CA PHE A 233 -5.92 5.42 -11.45
C PHE A 233 -5.45 6.04 -10.12
N SER A 234 -6.34 6.75 -9.44
CA SER A 234 -6.11 7.28 -8.09
C SER A 234 -5.73 6.20 -7.08
N ALA A 235 -6.26 4.98 -7.19
CA ALA A 235 -5.93 3.91 -6.24
C ALA A 235 -4.43 3.57 -6.28
N VAL A 236 -3.82 3.62 -7.46
CA VAL A 236 -2.40 3.36 -7.74
C VAL A 236 -1.53 4.43 -7.08
N ILE A 237 -1.91 5.69 -7.28
CA ILE A 237 -1.19 6.84 -6.74
C ILE A 237 -1.32 6.88 -5.22
N ASN A 238 -2.51 6.64 -4.69
CA ASN A 238 -2.70 6.54 -3.24
C ASN A 238 -1.94 5.37 -2.62
N ARG A 239 -1.72 4.29 -3.37
CA ARG A 239 -0.83 3.20 -2.92
C ARG A 239 0.63 3.65 -2.85
N MET A 240 1.12 4.41 -3.83
CA MET A 240 2.48 4.98 -3.77
C MET A 240 2.61 6.06 -2.69
N ARG A 241 1.59 6.91 -2.51
CA ARG A 241 1.47 7.88 -1.39
C ARG A 241 1.53 7.18 -0.04
N PHE A 242 0.83 6.06 0.12
CA PHE A 242 0.88 5.26 1.34
C PHE A 242 2.30 4.77 1.63
N MET A 243 3.02 4.27 0.62
CA MET A 243 4.43 3.90 0.77
C MET A 243 5.32 5.09 1.14
N TYR A 244 5.04 6.28 0.57
CA TYR A 244 5.73 7.53 0.90
C TYR A 244 5.52 7.94 2.35
N LEU A 245 4.28 7.89 2.84
CA LEU A 245 3.97 8.26 4.22
C LEU A 245 4.68 7.34 5.22
N ILE A 246 4.77 6.04 4.90
CA ILE A 246 5.48 5.06 5.74
C ILE A 246 6.99 5.27 5.67
N PHE A 247 7.57 5.25 4.47
CA PHE A 247 9.03 5.22 4.34
C PHE A 247 9.69 6.57 4.52
N HIS A 248 9.10 7.62 3.95
CA HIS A 248 9.72 8.93 3.92
C HIS A 248 9.24 9.79 5.09
N LYS A 249 7.94 9.75 5.41
CA LYS A 249 7.37 10.51 6.54
C LYS A 249 7.37 9.76 7.87
N ARG A 250 7.78 8.48 7.89
CA ARG A 250 7.83 7.63 9.09
C ARG A 250 6.51 7.57 9.87
N GLN A 251 5.38 7.63 9.16
CA GLN A 251 4.07 7.47 9.79
C GLN A 251 3.81 6.00 10.06
N SER A 252 3.56 5.66 11.33
CA SER A 252 3.26 4.30 11.81
C SER A 252 1.94 3.77 11.24
N GLN A 253 0.93 4.64 11.14
CA GLN A 253 -0.43 4.34 10.70
C GLN A 253 -0.96 5.44 9.76
N PRO A 254 -0.48 5.49 8.51
CA PRO A 254 -0.92 6.52 7.57
C PRO A 254 -2.40 6.36 7.19
N GLU A 255 -3.13 7.47 7.18
CA GLU A 255 -4.51 7.49 6.71
C GLU A 255 -4.58 7.38 5.17
N TYR A 256 -5.08 6.25 4.68
CA TYR A 256 -5.25 6.01 3.24
C TYR A 256 -6.36 6.89 2.63
N TRP A 257 -7.52 6.97 3.30
CA TRP A 257 -8.72 7.62 2.75
C TRP A 257 -8.59 9.12 2.59
N THR A 258 -7.71 9.77 3.34
CA THR A 258 -7.44 11.21 3.23
C THR A 258 -6.96 11.58 1.82
N GLY A 259 -6.11 10.75 1.20
CA GLY A 259 -5.67 10.97 -0.19
C GLY A 259 -6.78 10.70 -1.21
N VAL A 260 -7.68 9.74 -0.95
CA VAL A 260 -8.84 9.47 -1.80
C VAL A 260 -9.79 10.67 -1.82
N VAL A 261 -10.11 11.23 -0.66
CA VAL A 261 -10.97 12.43 -0.54
C VAL A 261 -10.34 13.62 -1.27
N GLN A 262 -9.04 13.83 -1.13
CA GLN A 262 -8.31 14.89 -1.86
C GLN A 262 -8.48 14.74 -3.38
N HIS A 263 -8.33 13.53 -3.92
CA HIS A 263 -8.49 13.29 -5.36
C HIS A 263 -9.94 13.45 -5.82
N VAL A 264 -10.93 13.06 -5.01
CA VAL A 264 -12.36 13.28 -5.32
C VAL A 264 -12.67 14.78 -5.40
N LEU A 265 -12.19 15.57 -4.44
CA LEU A 265 -12.37 17.03 -4.44
C LEU A 265 -11.66 17.67 -5.63
N PHE A 266 -10.43 17.24 -5.93
CA PHE A 266 -9.66 17.74 -7.05
C PHE A 266 -10.30 17.39 -8.41
N PHE A 267 -10.81 16.17 -8.56
CA PHE A 267 -11.61 15.76 -9.72
C PHE A 267 -12.83 16.66 -9.89
N SER A 268 -13.55 16.89 -8.79
CA SER A 268 -14.75 17.73 -8.79
C SER A 268 -14.45 19.18 -9.16
N ALA A 269 -13.27 19.69 -8.79
CA ALA A 269 -12.83 21.04 -9.12
C ALA A 269 -12.27 21.20 -10.54
N THR A 270 -11.86 20.11 -11.20
CA THR A 270 -11.20 20.16 -12.51
C THR A 270 -12.08 19.61 -13.64
N VAL A 271 -12.53 18.36 -13.53
CA VAL A 271 -13.25 17.65 -14.59
C VAL A 271 -14.69 18.11 -14.73
N THR A 272 -15.36 18.36 -13.60
CA THR A 272 -16.78 18.73 -13.61
C THR A 272 -16.99 20.11 -14.26
N PRO A 273 -16.24 21.18 -13.89
CA PRO A 273 -16.42 22.49 -14.50
C PRO A 273 -16.07 22.51 -15.99
N SER A 274 -14.98 21.85 -16.41
CA SER A 274 -14.59 21.83 -17.84
C SER A 274 -15.69 21.20 -18.70
N THR A 275 -16.29 20.11 -18.22
CA THR A 275 -17.34 19.39 -18.96
C THR A 275 -18.66 20.16 -18.93
N LEU A 276 -19.03 20.76 -17.79
CA LEU A 276 -20.28 21.51 -17.65
C LEU A 276 -20.25 22.85 -18.39
N VAL A 277 -19.14 23.60 -18.35
CA VAL A 277 -19.03 24.90 -19.04
C VAL A 277 -19.17 24.72 -20.54
N CYS A 278 -18.48 23.74 -21.12
CA CYS A 278 -18.57 23.45 -22.55
C CYS A 278 -19.98 23.04 -23.01
N TYR A 279 -20.86 22.66 -22.09
CA TYR A 279 -22.20 22.21 -22.42
C TYR A 279 -23.30 23.22 -22.06
N TYR A 280 -23.22 23.87 -20.89
CA TYR A 280 -24.27 24.76 -20.40
C TYR A 280 -24.00 26.25 -20.64
N ALA A 281 -22.77 26.65 -21.00
CA ALA A 281 -22.43 28.06 -21.19
C ALA A 281 -22.71 28.60 -22.60
N ASP A 282 -23.33 27.81 -23.50
CA ASP A 282 -23.52 28.14 -24.92
C ASP A 282 -22.21 28.57 -25.63
N VAL A 283 -21.08 28.01 -25.20
CA VAL A 283 -19.75 28.25 -25.81
C VAL A 283 -19.37 27.04 -26.65
N GLU A 284 -19.01 27.27 -27.92
CA GLU A 284 -18.39 26.23 -28.76
C GLU A 284 -17.01 25.87 -28.20
N CYS A 285 -16.92 24.71 -27.57
CA CYS A 285 -15.66 24.14 -27.12
C CYS A 285 -15.05 23.23 -28.18
N THR A 286 -13.74 23.35 -28.37
CA THR A 286 -12.93 22.33 -29.04
C THR A 286 -12.86 21.05 -28.17
N ASP A 287 -12.57 19.90 -28.78
CA ASP A 287 -12.36 18.64 -28.06
C ASP A 287 -11.31 18.78 -26.96
N ALA A 288 -10.22 19.52 -27.22
CA ALA A 288 -9.18 19.81 -26.26
C ALA A 288 -9.69 20.64 -25.06
N GLN A 289 -10.57 21.62 -25.29
CA GLN A 289 -11.20 22.39 -24.21
C GLN A 289 -12.14 21.52 -23.36
N SER A 290 -12.92 20.65 -24.00
CA SER A 290 -13.80 19.70 -23.29
C SER A 290 -13.01 18.70 -22.44
N ALA A 291 -11.85 18.25 -22.94
CA ALA A 291 -10.96 17.31 -22.27
C ALA A 291 -9.96 17.97 -21.29
N SER A 292 -9.94 19.30 -21.21
CA SER A 292 -8.94 20.04 -20.42
C SER A 292 -8.94 19.67 -18.94
N GLY A 293 -10.12 19.51 -18.33
CA GLY A 293 -10.25 19.08 -16.93
C GLY A 293 -9.65 17.70 -16.68
N PRO A 294 -10.06 16.65 -17.42
CA PRO A 294 -9.43 15.33 -17.35
C PRO A 294 -7.91 15.34 -17.56
N ILE A 295 -7.41 16.14 -18.51
CA ILE A 295 -5.98 16.28 -18.78
C ILE A 295 -5.25 16.88 -17.58
N VAL A 296 -5.77 17.98 -17.02
CA VAL A 296 -5.20 18.63 -15.83
C VAL A 296 -5.22 17.67 -14.65
N PHE A 297 -6.35 16.98 -14.42
CA PHE A 297 -6.48 15.98 -13.36
C PHE A 297 -5.42 14.88 -13.48
N GLY A 298 -5.30 14.27 -14.66
CA GLY A 298 -4.30 13.24 -14.94
C GLY A 298 -2.85 13.71 -14.80
N ALA A 299 -2.54 14.90 -15.33
CA ALA A 299 -1.19 15.47 -15.25
C ALA A 299 -0.76 15.75 -13.80
N THR A 300 -1.64 16.33 -12.98
CA THR A 300 -1.35 16.55 -11.55
C THR A 300 -1.14 15.23 -10.83
N LEU A 301 -1.99 14.24 -11.08
CA LEU A 301 -1.84 12.89 -10.54
C LEU A 301 -0.50 12.23 -10.93
N ALA A 302 -0.05 12.42 -12.17
CA ALA A 302 1.25 11.94 -12.64
C ALA A 302 2.43 12.67 -11.97
N ILE A 303 2.32 13.97 -11.71
CA ILE A 303 3.31 14.76 -10.98
C ILE A 303 3.40 14.27 -9.53
N GLU A 304 2.27 14.10 -8.85
CA GLU A 304 2.21 13.56 -7.48
C GLU A 304 2.84 12.17 -7.41
N TYR A 305 2.49 11.29 -8.35
CA TYR A 305 3.07 9.96 -8.43
C TYR A 305 4.60 10.02 -8.57
N SER A 306 5.10 10.88 -9.47
CA SER A 306 6.53 11.04 -9.71
C SER A 306 7.26 11.56 -8.47
N PHE A 307 6.64 12.50 -7.75
CA PHE A 307 7.14 12.98 -6.46
C PHE A 307 7.23 11.85 -5.42
N TYR A 308 6.15 11.05 -5.26
CA TYR A 308 6.17 9.92 -4.33
C TYR A 308 7.17 8.84 -4.74
N LEU A 309 7.28 8.54 -6.04
CA LEU A 309 8.22 7.57 -6.58
C LEU A 309 9.66 7.95 -6.26
N PHE A 310 10.02 9.23 -6.47
CA PHE A 310 11.35 9.75 -6.17
C PHE A 310 11.71 9.53 -4.69
N HIS A 311 10.80 9.88 -3.78
CA HIS A 311 11.01 9.75 -2.34
C HIS A 311 10.87 8.32 -1.79
N THR A 312 10.32 7.39 -2.57
CA THR A 312 10.13 5.98 -2.18
C THR A 312 11.03 5.02 -2.94
N ARG A 313 12.07 5.51 -3.63
CA ARG A 313 12.96 4.65 -4.43
C ARG A 313 13.54 3.47 -3.67
N TYR A 314 13.74 3.56 -2.36
CA TYR A 314 14.26 2.46 -1.51
C TYR A 314 13.18 1.53 -0.94
N ALA A 315 11.91 1.92 -1.06
CA ALA A 315 10.78 1.16 -0.54
C ALA A 315 10.59 -0.20 -1.25
N HIS A 316 11.17 -0.37 -2.45
CA HIS A 316 11.17 -1.64 -3.19
C HIS A 316 11.81 -2.81 -2.42
N MET A 317 12.69 -2.53 -1.45
CA MET A 317 13.27 -3.57 -0.59
C MET A 317 12.28 -4.11 0.46
N TYR A 318 11.18 -3.38 0.69
CA TYR A 318 10.24 -3.65 1.77
C TYR A 318 8.83 -3.95 1.27
N PHE A 319 8.43 -3.35 0.14
CA PHE A 319 7.15 -3.57 -0.52
C PHE A 319 7.33 -4.36 -1.81
N VAL A 320 6.73 -5.55 -1.83
CA VAL A 320 6.79 -6.49 -2.97
C VAL A 320 6.09 -5.92 -4.21
N ASP A 321 5.06 -5.09 -4.01
CA ASP A 321 4.26 -4.47 -5.07
C ASP A 321 4.84 -3.15 -5.61
N TRP A 322 5.97 -2.66 -5.10
CA TRP A 322 6.52 -1.37 -5.55
C TRP A 322 6.78 -1.33 -7.06
N TYR A 323 7.43 -2.37 -7.61
CA TYR A 323 7.68 -2.48 -9.05
C TYR A 323 6.40 -2.72 -9.85
N GLY A 324 5.45 -3.47 -9.28
CA GLY A 324 4.17 -3.69 -9.95
C GLY A 324 3.39 -2.40 -10.11
N ASN A 325 3.33 -1.60 -9.04
CA ASN A 325 2.73 -0.28 -9.04
C ASN A 325 3.40 0.65 -10.07
N LEU A 326 4.75 0.69 -10.10
CA LEU A 326 5.52 1.44 -11.10
C LEU A 326 5.24 1.01 -12.54
N ARG A 327 5.27 -0.29 -12.83
CA ARG A 327 5.00 -0.80 -14.18
C ARG A 327 3.60 -0.44 -14.62
N CYS A 328 2.62 -0.61 -13.74
CA CYS A 328 1.25 -0.30 -14.09
C CYS A 328 1.05 1.20 -14.30
N PHE A 329 1.68 2.07 -13.51
CA PHE A 329 1.69 3.52 -13.75
C PHE A 329 2.28 3.87 -15.13
N ILE A 330 3.45 3.31 -15.48
CA ILE A 330 4.09 3.54 -16.78
C ILE A 330 3.16 3.09 -17.93
N ILE A 331 2.57 1.90 -17.82
CA ILE A 331 1.66 1.38 -18.85
C ILE A 331 0.37 2.21 -18.91
N CYS A 332 -0.11 2.74 -17.78
CA CYS A 332 -1.20 3.69 -17.78
C CYS A 332 -0.83 4.92 -18.58
N GLU A 333 0.26 5.58 -18.20
CA GLU A 333 0.64 6.85 -18.80
C GLU A 333 0.87 6.72 -20.31
N PHE A 334 1.69 5.75 -20.72
CA PHE A 334 1.97 5.57 -22.15
C PHE A 334 0.84 4.90 -22.92
N GLY A 335 0.20 3.88 -22.35
CA GLY A 335 -0.83 3.10 -23.05
C GLY A 335 -2.14 3.86 -23.21
N PHE A 336 -2.56 4.64 -22.21
CA PHE A 336 -3.80 5.40 -22.25
C PHE A 336 -3.64 6.77 -22.92
N TRP A 337 -2.65 7.56 -22.49
CA TRP A 337 -2.56 8.94 -22.99
C TRP A 337 -2.07 8.99 -24.42
N SER A 338 -1.29 8.02 -24.91
CA SER A 338 -0.81 8.09 -26.31
C SER A 338 -1.96 8.07 -27.33
N PRO A 339 -2.95 7.14 -27.27
CA PRO A 339 -4.12 7.19 -28.16
C PRO A 339 -4.99 8.44 -27.96
N VAL A 340 -5.18 8.90 -26.72
CA VAL A 340 -6.00 10.10 -26.41
C VAL A 340 -5.34 11.35 -26.97
N VAL A 341 -4.06 11.58 -26.68
CA VAL A 341 -3.29 12.73 -27.18
C VAL A 341 -3.22 12.69 -28.70
N TYR A 342 -2.97 11.52 -29.29
CA TYR A 342 -2.99 11.38 -30.75
C TYR A 342 -4.35 11.76 -31.34
N GLY A 343 -5.44 11.22 -30.78
CA GLY A 343 -6.81 11.53 -31.24
C GLY A 343 -7.14 13.02 -31.11
N LEU A 344 -6.74 13.67 -30.02
CA LEU A 344 -6.90 15.12 -29.83
C LEU A 344 -6.10 15.94 -30.85
N ILE A 345 -4.86 15.54 -31.16
CA ILE A 345 -4.02 16.22 -32.15
C ILE A 345 -4.60 16.06 -33.56
N THR A 346 -5.15 14.89 -33.90
CA THR A 346 -5.73 14.63 -35.22
C THR A 346 -7.18 15.09 -35.35
N GLY A 347 -7.82 15.56 -34.28
CA GLY A 347 -9.25 15.90 -34.28
C GLY A 347 -10.17 14.68 -34.48
N ASP A 348 -9.72 13.49 -34.08
CA ASP A 348 -10.43 12.22 -34.21
C ASP A 348 -11.15 11.89 -32.91
N ALA A 349 -12.31 12.51 -32.69
CA ALA A 349 -13.12 12.36 -31.47
C ALA A 349 -13.53 10.89 -31.19
N TRP A 350 -13.72 10.08 -32.23
CA TRP A 350 -14.09 8.66 -32.10
C TRP A 350 -12.95 7.82 -31.56
N ARG A 351 -11.72 8.15 -31.93
CA ARG A 351 -10.52 7.55 -31.35
C ARG A 351 -10.41 7.84 -29.86
N VAL A 352 -10.64 9.10 -29.47
CA VAL A 352 -10.64 9.52 -28.08
C VAL A 352 -11.71 8.77 -27.30
N ALA A 353 -12.96 8.77 -27.77
CA ALA A 353 -14.06 8.07 -27.12
C ALA A 353 -13.82 6.55 -26.96
N SER A 354 -13.34 5.89 -28.02
CA SER A 354 -13.06 4.44 -28.00
C SER A 354 -11.94 4.09 -27.02
N ALA A 355 -10.87 4.89 -27.00
CA ALA A 355 -9.77 4.72 -26.05
C ALA A 355 -10.27 4.90 -24.61
N THR A 356 -11.08 5.94 -24.36
CA THR A 356 -11.63 6.27 -23.05
C THR A 356 -12.57 5.19 -22.51
N TRP A 357 -13.40 4.54 -23.34
CA TRP A 357 -14.27 3.45 -22.88
C TRP A 357 -13.53 2.17 -22.53
N LEU A 358 -12.45 1.84 -23.24
CA LEU A 358 -11.76 0.56 -23.04
C LEU A 358 -10.66 0.64 -21.99
N VAL A 359 -10.07 1.82 -21.77
CA VAL A 359 -8.95 1.97 -20.84
C VAL A 359 -9.32 1.52 -19.43
N GLY A 360 -10.50 1.86 -18.91
CA GLY A 360 -10.88 1.55 -17.53
C GLY A 360 -10.92 0.05 -17.29
N CYS A 361 -11.41 -0.71 -18.28
CA CYS A 361 -11.41 -2.16 -18.25
C CYS A 361 -10.00 -2.72 -18.34
N PHE A 362 -9.20 -2.24 -19.29
CA PHE A 362 -7.81 -2.68 -19.44
C PHE A 362 -7.00 -2.45 -18.16
N MET A 363 -7.15 -1.29 -17.52
CA MET A 363 -6.51 -0.99 -16.24
C MET A 363 -6.98 -1.92 -15.14
N ALA A 364 -8.28 -2.17 -15.02
CA ALA A 364 -8.81 -3.11 -14.03
C ALA A 364 -8.14 -4.49 -14.15
N TRP A 365 -8.03 -5.03 -15.37
CA TRP A 365 -7.37 -6.31 -15.62
C TRP A 365 -5.86 -6.26 -15.35
N LEU A 366 -5.16 -5.25 -15.88
CA LEU A 366 -3.72 -5.09 -15.71
C LEU A 366 -3.35 -4.99 -14.23
N PHE A 367 -3.99 -4.06 -13.50
CA PHE A 367 -3.75 -3.87 -12.08
C PHE A 367 -4.15 -5.09 -11.26
N GLY A 368 -5.32 -5.66 -11.56
CA GLY A 368 -5.83 -6.79 -10.81
C GLY A 368 -4.93 -8.01 -10.95
N ILE A 369 -4.43 -8.29 -12.14
CA ILE A 369 -3.48 -9.39 -12.36
C ILE A 369 -2.12 -9.07 -11.73
N ASP A 370 -1.52 -7.92 -12.01
CA ASP A 370 -0.16 -7.64 -11.56
C ASP A 370 -0.04 -7.54 -10.03
N ASN A 371 -1.05 -6.97 -9.36
CA ASN A 371 -1.02 -6.78 -7.90
C ASN A 371 -1.52 -8.00 -7.12
N PHE A 372 -2.48 -8.76 -7.67
CA PHE A 372 -3.21 -9.76 -6.89
C PHE A 372 -3.07 -11.19 -7.39
N LEU A 373 -2.68 -11.47 -8.64
CA LEU A 373 -2.65 -12.85 -9.15
C LEU A 373 -1.78 -13.77 -8.30
N PHE A 374 -0.54 -13.36 -7.97
CA PHE A 374 0.33 -14.19 -7.13
C PHE A 374 -0.21 -14.38 -5.71
N ILE A 375 -0.90 -13.38 -5.16
CA ILE A 375 -1.55 -13.49 -3.85
C ILE A 375 -2.69 -14.51 -3.92
N ILE A 376 -3.55 -14.39 -4.93
CA ILE A 376 -4.66 -15.30 -5.17
C ILE A 376 -4.16 -16.73 -5.32
N VAL A 377 -3.15 -16.96 -6.15
CA VAL A 377 -2.57 -18.29 -6.36
C VAL A 377 -2.00 -18.86 -5.07
N LYS A 378 -1.22 -18.09 -4.31
CA LYS A 378 -0.61 -18.54 -3.05
C LYS A 378 -1.67 -18.89 -2.00
N VAL A 379 -2.64 -18.00 -1.80
CA VAL A 379 -3.70 -18.17 -0.80
C VAL A 379 -4.63 -19.33 -1.17
N LEU A 380 -5.03 -19.45 -2.44
CA LEU A 380 -5.87 -20.56 -2.90
C LEU A 380 -5.14 -21.89 -2.84
N ALA A 381 -3.85 -21.95 -3.18
CA ALA A 381 -3.06 -23.18 -3.07
C ALA A 381 -3.02 -23.68 -1.62
N ARG A 382 -2.76 -22.78 -0.66
CA ARG A 382 -2.79 -23.10 0.77
C ARG A 382 -4.18 -23.55 1.22
N ALA A 383 -5.24 -22.87 0.76
CA ALA A 383 -6.61 -23.17 1.15
C ALA A 383 -7.16 -24.48 0.57
N LEU A 384 -6.85 -24.79 -0.70
CA LEU A 384 -7.42 -25.91 -1.45
C LEU A 384 -6.53 -27.16 -1.43
N CYS A 385 -5.23 -27.00 -1.66
CA CYS A 385 -4.31 -28.13 -1.81
C CYS A 385 -3.58 -28.50 -0.52
N ARG A 386 -3.61 -27.63 0.50
CA ARG A 386 -2.74 -27.70 1.70
C ARG A 386 -1.24 -27.69 1.36
N ASP A 387 -0.91 -27.30 0.14
CA ASP A 387 0.46 -27.12 -0.33
C ASP A 387 0.77 -25.63 -0.31
N ASP A 388 1.92 -25.27 0.26
CA ASP A 388 2.44 -23.91 0.16
C ASP A 388 3.19 -23.78 -1.18
N ILE A 389 2.44 -23.42 -2.22
CA ILE A 389 3.05 -23.01 -3.50
C ILE A 389 3.59 -21.58 -3.31
N LEU A 390 4.73 -21.27 -3.95
CA LEU A 390 5.41 -19.97 -3.82
C LEU A 390 5.93 -19.67 -2.41
N GLU A 391 6.32 -20.68 -1.62
CA GLU A 391 7.02 -20.49 -0.32
C GLU A 391 8.24 -19.58 -0.45
N ASN A 392 9.01 -19.78 -1.51
CA ASN A 392 10.25 -19.04 -1.76
C ASN A 392 10.02 -17.58 -2.16
N ILE A 393 8.76 -17.16 -2.37
CA ILE A 393 8.39 -15.80 -2.75
C ILE A 393 7.71 -15.13 -1.56
N ASP A 394 8.37 -14.12 -1.03
CA ASP A 394 7.78 -13.22 -0.08
C ASP A 394 6.72 -12.34 -0.78
N LEU A 395 5.44 -12.56 -0.45
CA LEU A 395 4.32 -11.75 -0.92
C LEU A 395 3.76 -10.82 0.18
N GLN A 396 4.20 -10.98 1.43
CA GLN A 396 3.79 -10.13 2.55
C GLN A 396 4.64 -8.86 2.60
N GLY A 397 5.92 -8.96 2.26
CA GLY A 397 6.89 -7.88 2.37
C GLY A 397 7.44 -7.72 3.79
N ALA A 398 8.68 -7.26 3.87
CA ALA A 398 9.40 -7.13 5.14
C ALA A 398 8.79 -6.09 6.08
N TYR A 399 8.19 -5.02 5.53
CA TYR A 399 7.54 -3.99 6.33
C TYR A 399 6.32 -4.54 7.08
N PHE A 400 5.41 -5.21 6.38
CA PHE A 400 4.18 -5.73 6.98
C PHE A 400 4.49 -6.76 8.07
N ARG A 401 5.44 -7.68 7.83
CA ARG A 401 5.89 -8.62 8.87
C ARG A 401 6.43 -7.90 10.10
N ALA A 402 7.29 -6.90 9.92
CA ALA A 402 7.83 -6.17 11.07
C ALA A 402 6.74 -5.44 11.86
N HIS A 403 5.74 -4.88 11.17
CA HIS A 403 4.61 -4.21 11.80
C HIS A 403 3.68 -5.18 12.56
N GLU A 404 3.34 -6.33 11.98
CA GLU A 404 2.54 -7.36 12.66
C GLU A 404 3.30 -7.97 13.84
N ASN A 405 4.59 -8.28 13.65
CA ASN A 405 5.46 -8.76 14.73
C ASN A 405 5.56 -7.73 15.88
N ALA A 406 5.53 -6.43 15.60
CA ALA A 406 5.53 -5.40 16.63
C ALA A 406 4.22 -5.40 17.45
N LYS A 407 3.07 -5.71 16.85
CA LYS A 407 1.82 -5.92 17.60
C LYS A 407 1.88 -7.17 18.47
N GLU A 408 2.44 -8.25 17.93
CA GLU A 408 2.65 -9.49 18.68
C GLU A 408 3.65 -9.29 19.83
N LEU A 409 4.68 -8.46 19.62
CA LEU A 409 5.63 -8.05 20.65
C LEU A 409 4.91 -7.40 21.83
N LEU A 410 4.01 -6.46 21.57
CA LEU A 410 3.22 -5.80 22.62
C LEU A 410 2.39 -6.81 23.42
N ALA A 411 1.77 -7.78 22.74
CA ALA A 411 1.04 -8.84 23.40
C ALA A 411 1.97 -9.70 24.28
N LEU A 412 3.16 -10.01 23.77
CA LEU A 412 4.20 -10.77 24.48
C LEU A 412 4.73 -10.02 25.71
N LEU A 413 4.92 -8.71 25.62
CA LEU A 413 5.38 -7.86 26.72
C LEU A 413 4.30 -7.59 27.77
N SER A 414 3.02 -7.67 27.40
CA SER A 414 1.91 -7.43 28.33
C SER A 414 1.74 -8.53 29.39
N LEU A 415 2.16 -9.75 29.08
CA LEU A 415 2.12 -10.89 30.00
C LEU A 415 3.45 -10.99 30.76
N GLU A 416 3.39 -10.89 32.09
CA GLU A 416 4.58 -10.85 32.97
C GLU A 416 5.54 -12.01 32.72
N LYS A 417 5.03 -13.23 32.62
CA LYS A 417 5.84 -14.42 32.40
C LYS A 417 6.57 -14.43 31.06
N THR A 418 5.90 -14.05 29.96
CA THR A 418 6.54 -13.99 28.64
C THR A 418 7.50 -12.82 28.52
N ARG A 419 7.18 -11.69 29.16
CA ARG A 419 8.08 -10.55 29.32
C ARG A 419 9.38 -10.93 30.02
N GLU A 420 9.32 -11.64 31.15
CA GLU A 420 10.52 -12.10 31.88
C GLU A 420 11.38 -13.08 31.06
N MET A 421 10.73 -14.04 30.37
CA MET A 421 11.45 -14.95 29.47
C MET A 421 12.13 -14.18 28.34
N PHE A 422 11.46 -13.19 27.76
CA PHE A 422 12.01 -12.39 26.67
C PHE A 422 13.15 -11.47 27.12
N LEU A 423 13.04 -10.87 28.30
CA LEU A 423 14.11 -10.09 28.91
C LEU A 423 15.37 -10.96 29.13
N ARG A 424 15.23 -12.14 29.74
CA ARG A 424 16.37 -13.06 29.94
C ARG A 424 16.98 -13.50 28.60
N TYR A 425 16.16 -13.73 27.59
CA TYR A 425 16.62 -14.05 26.25
C TYR A 425 17.39 -12.90 25.58
N ALA A 426 16.95 -11.66 25.78
CA ALA A 426 17.60 -10.46 25.29
C ALA A 426 18.90 -10.16 26.05
N GLU A 427 18.93 -10.39 27.36
CA GLU A 427 20.12 -10.29 28.24
C GLU A 427 21.22 -11.26 27.80
N GLY A 428 20.85 -12.50 27.45
CA GLY A 428 21.77 -13.47 26.85
C GLY A 428 22.33 -13.05 25.48
N ARG A 429 21.79 -11.99 24.87
CA ARG A 429 22.27 -11.36 23.63
C ARG A 429 22.83 -9.95 23.85
N HIS A 430 22.90 -9.48 25.08
CA HIS A 430 23.36 -8.12 25.43
C HIS A 430 22.59 -7.05 24.62
N CYS A 431 21.26 -7.15 24.64
CA CYS A 431 20.35 -6.24 23.95
C CYS A 431 19.05 -5.99 24.76
N GLU A 432 19.10 -6.26 26.06
CA GLU A 432 17.99 -6.11 26.99
C GLU A 432 17.51 -4.66 27.10
N GLU A 433 18.38 -3.68 26.87
CA GLU A 433 18.04 -2.25 26.93
C GLU A 433 16.89 -1.88 25.99
N GLN A 434 16.82 -2.53 24.82
CA GLN A 434 15.74 -2.31 23.85
C GLN A 434 14.40 -2.81 24.39
N VAL A 435 14.41 -3.96 25.06
CA VAL A 435 13.19 -4.57 25.62
C VAL A 435 12.73 -3.81 26.87
N GLU A 436 13.67 -3.45 27.75
CA GLU A 436 13.39 -2.63 28.93
C GLU A 436 12.82 -1.27 28.55
N PHE A 437 13.36 -0.60 27.52
CA PHE A 437 12.83 0.66 27.03
C PHE A 437 11.34 0.54 26.65
N LEU A 438 10.95 -0.49 25.91
CA LEU A 438 9.54 -0.69 25.55
C LEU A 438 8.65 -0.94 26.77
N ILE A 439 9.15 -1.70 27.75
CA ILE A 439 8.43 -1.97 29.00
C ILE A 439 8.23 -0.68 29.80
N ASP A 440 9.29 0.12 29.96
CA ASP A 440 9.26 1.36 30.75
C ASP A 440 8.34 2.41 30.08
N VAL A 441 8.37 2.55 28.75
CA VAL A 441 7.44 3.43 28.02
C VAL A 441 6.00 2.95 28.14
N GLN A 442 5.74 1.64 28.06
CA GLN A 442 4.40 1.08 28.24
C GLN A 442 3.89 1.29 29.67
N ALA A 443 4.75 1.10 30.68
CA ALA A 443 4.40 1.36 32.07
C ALA A 443 4.13 2.85 32.31
N CYS A 444 4.93 3.74 31.71
CA CYS A 444 4.76 5.18 31.82
C CYS A 444 3.44 5.66 31.18
N SER A 445 3.07 5.14 30.01
CA SER A 445 1.82 5.51 29.32
C SER A 445 0.55 5.00 30.01
N LEU A 446 0.63 3.88 30.75
CA LEU A 446 -0.48 3.35 31.54
C LEU A 446 -0.58 3.95 32.95
N ALA A 447 0.52 4.53 33.45
CA ALA A 447 0.54 5.12 34.77
C ALA A 447 -0.33 6.38 34.80
N LYS A 448 -1.34 6.39 35.68
CA LYS A 448 -1.90 7.64 36.18
C LYS A 448 -0.89 8.30 37.12
N ASP A 449 -1.02 9.61 37.34
CA ASP A 449 -0.22 10.31 38.34
C ASP A 449 -0.25 9.52 39.66
N SER A 450 0.91 8.96 40.00
CA SER A 450 1.14 8.18 41.21
C SER A 450 1.69 9.11 42.28
N GLU A 451 1.36 8.88 43.55
CA GLU A 451 1.77 9.76 44.67
C GLU A 451 3.29 10.03 44.75
N ASN A 452 4.13 9.15 44.20
CA ASN A 452 5.58 9.22 44.38
C ASN A 452 6.36 9.84 43.21
N GLN A 453 5.79 9.91 41.99
CA GLN A 453 6.48 10.46 40.81
C GLN A 453 5.47 11.00 39.79
N THR A 454 5.75 12.20 39.29
CA THR A 454 5.02 12.83 38.18
C THR A 454 5.35 12.15 36.85
N ILE A 455 4.45 12.28 35.86
CA ILE A 455 4.71 11.80 34.50
C ILE A 455 5.98 12.44 33.92
N GLU A 456 6.20 13.74 34.16
CA GLU A 456 7.41 14.46 33.73
C GLU A 456 8.69 13.80 34.26
N GLU A 457 8.73 13.46 35.55
CA GLU A 457 9.88 12.78 36.16
C GLU A 457 10.14 11.40 35.52
N LYS A 458 9.09 10.63 35.23
CA LYS A 458 9.21 9.33 34.56
C LYS A 458 9.72 9.46 33.12
N VAL A 459 9.22 10.44 32.37
CA VAL A 459 9.67 10.72 31.00
C VAL A 459 11.15 11.09 30.98
N VAL A 460 11.58 11.98 31.87
CA VAL A 460 12.99 12.40 32.00
C VAL A 460 13.87 11.23 32.41
N LEU A 461 13.40 10.37 33.33
CA LEU A 461 14.12 9.17 33.74
C LEU A 461 14.34 8.21 32.56
N ILE A 462 13.30 7.91 31.79
CA ILE A 462 13.40 7.06 30.58
C ILE A 462 14.38 7.69 29.59
N ALA A 463 14.29 9.00 29.36
CA ALA A 463 15.18 9.68 28.43
C ALA A 463 16.65 9.61 28.85
N ASN A 464 16.94 9.84 30.13
CA ASN A 464 18.30 9.78 30.68
C ASN A 464 18.87 8.37 30.70
N ARG A 465 18.00 7.34 30.84
CA ARG A 465 18.43 5.94 30.91
C ARG A 465 18.66 5.32 29.53
N TYR A 466 17.83 5.67 28.55
CA TYR A 466 17.81 4.99 27.25
C TYR A 466 18.09 5.90 26.05
N VAL A 467 17.66 7.16 26.07
CA VAL A 467 17.58 7.99 24.84
C VAL A 467 18.77 8.94 24.69
N ARG A 468 19.28 9.51 25.78
CA ARG A 468 20.37 10.49 25.70
C ARG A 468 21.65 9.82 25.19
N PRO A 469 22.49 10.56 24.43
CA PRO A 469 23.83 10.10 24.13
C PRO A 469 24.58 9.78 25.41
N ASP A 470 25.38 8.71 25.37
CA ASP A 470 26.21 8.24 26.50
C ASP A 470 25.42 7.72 27.71
N SER A 471 24.11 7.50 27.54
CA SER A 471 23.30 6.78 28.53
C SER A 471 23.86 5.36 28.75
N GLU A 472 23.86 4.89 30.01
CA GLU A 472 24.34 3.54 30.35
C GLU A 472 23.64 2.44 29.53
N LYS A 473 22.35 2.64 29.24
CA LYS A 473 21.52 1.75 28.43
C LYS A 473 21.07 2.43 27.14
N GLU A 474 21.95 3.21 26.51
CA GLU A 474 21.63 3.91 25.25
C GLU A 474 21.08 2.92 24.21
N ILE A 475 19.82 3.12 23.82
CA ILE A 475 19.17 2.33 22.77
C ILE A 475 19.62 2.85 21.40
N ASN A 476 19.77 1.94 20.45
CA ASN A 476 20.17 2.29 19.08
C ASN A 476 19.03 2.98 18.31
N LEU A 477 18.86 4.27 18.51
CA LEU A 477 17.90 5.10 17.77
C LEU A 477 18.59 5.88 16.64
N PRO A 478 17.93 6.06 15.48
CA PRO A 478 18.37 7.03 14.49
C PRO A 478 18.50 8.43 15.11
N GLN A 479 19.59 9.14 14.82
CA GLN A 479 19.85 10.47 15.38
C GLN A 479 18.66 11.43 15.22
N VAL A 480 18.04 11.45 14.03
CA VAL A 480 16.87 12.30 13.75
C VAL A 480 15.70 12.03 14.72
N VAL A 481 15.47 10.76 15.07
CA VAL A 481 14.38 10.36 15.99
C VAL A 481 14.76 10.73 17.42
N ARG A 482 16.01 10.45 17.82
CA ARG A 482 16.54 10.78 19.14
C ARG A 482 16.46 12.28 19.41
N ASP A 483 17.01 13.10 18.51
CA ASP A 483 17.09 14.56 18.68
C ASP A 483 15.70 15.19 18.69
N LYS A 484 14.77 14.70 17.87
CA LYS A 484 13.37 15.12 17.87
C LYS A 484 12.67 14.79 19.19
N LEU A 485 12.86 13.58 19.71
CA LEU A 485 12.28 13.14 20.98
C LEU A 485 12.83 13.99 22.14
N LEU A 486 14.15 14.17 22.21
CA LEU A 486 14.79 14.98 23.25
C LEU A 486 14.30 16.44 23.21
N ARG A 487 14.17 17.04 22.02
CA ARG A 487 13.61 18.38 21.87
C ARG A 487 12.19 18.48 22.42
N LYS A 488 11.31 17.54 22.09
CA LYS A 488 9.93 17.52 22.64
C LYS A 488 9.90 17.40 24.16
N ILE A 489 10.82 16.60 24.72
CA ILE A 489 10.98 16.45 26.17
C ILE A 489 11.45 17.77 26.80
N GLU A 490 12.38 18.48 26.18
CA GLU A 490 12.87 19.79 26.65
C GLU A 490 11.81 20.89 26.54
N GLU A 491 10.96 20.84 25.52
CA GLU A 491 9.80 21.71 25.32
C GLU A 491 8.63 21.41 26.28
N LYS A 492 8.75 20.34 27.10
CA LYS A 492 7.72 19.87 28.03
C LYS A 492 6.39 19.48 27.36
N ASP A 493 6.45 18.97 26.14
CA ASP A 493 5.29 18.47 25.40
C ASP A 493 4.89 17.06 25.90
N TYR A 494 4.36 17.00 27.13
CA TYR A 494 3.96 15.75 27.81
C TYR A 494 2.45 15.46 27.72
N LEU A 495 1.70 16.14 26.84
CA LEU A 495 0.24 16.02 26.74
C LEU A 495 -0.23 14.57 26.58
N ASP A 496 0.54 13.77 25.85
CA ASP A 496 0.35 12.33 25.74
C ASP A 496 1.71 11.62 25.61
N VAL A 497 2.08 10.84 26.63
CA VAL A 497 3.31 10.04 26.67
C VAL A 497 3.36 9.04 25.51
N ALA A 498 2.22 8.46 25.13
CA ALA A 498 2.17 7.51 24.02
C ALA A 498 2.55 8.20 22.71
N THR A 499 1.99 9.38 22.43
CA THR A 499 2.33 10.21 21.27
C THR A 499 3.76 10.76 21.34
N LEU A 500 4.28 11.07 22.53
CA LEU A 500 5.64 11.55 22.72
C LEU A 500 6.69 10.52 22.28
N PHE A 501 6.56 9.28 22.75
CA PHE A 501 7.50 8.20 22.45
C PHE A 501 7.16 7.39 21.18
N GLU A 502 6.03 7.64 20.52
CA GLU A 502 5.50 6.79 19.43
C GLU A 502 6.55 6.41 18.37
N GLU A 503 7.30 7.38 17.86
CA GLU A 503 8.28 7.17 16.80
C GLU A 503 9.47 6.32 17.28
N ALA A 504 10.02 6.63 18.46
CA ALA A 504 11.10 5.85 19.06
C ALA A 504 10.66 4.44 19.43
N PHE A 505 9.46 4.31 20.00
CA PHE A 505 8.83 3.03 20.32
C PHE A 505 8.69 2.17 19.07
N HIS A 506 8.20 2.75 17.96
CA HIS A 506 8.01 2.03 16.71
C HIS A 506 9.34 1.56 16.09
N GLU A 507 10.38 2.40 16.12
CA GLU A 507 11.71 2.04 15.62
C GLU A 507 12.32 0.87 16.41
N ILE A 508 12.29 0.94 17.75
CA ILE A 508 12.81 -0.13 18.62
C ILE A 508 11.97 -1.40 18.50
N ALA A 509 10.64 -1.30 18.50
CA ALA A 509 9.76 -2.46 18.31
C ALA A 509 10.00 -3.13 16.94
N THR A 510 10.24 -2.35 15.89
CA THR A 510 10.62 -2.85 14.56
C THR A 510 11.98 -3.55 14.59
N MET A 511 12.96 -3.00 15.31
CA MET A 511 14.29 -3.57 15.47
C MET A 511 14.25 -4.92 16.20
N ILE A 512 13.54 -4.97 17.32
CA ILE A 512 13.30 -6.18 18.10
C ILE A 512 12.55 -7.23 17.24
N SER A 513 11.52 -6.79 16.51
CA SER A 513 10.72 -7.66 15.64
C SER A 513 11.51 -8.33 14.52
N ARG A 514 12.51 -7.62 13.99
CA ARG A 514 13.37 -8.12 12.91
C ARG A 514 14.49 -9.03 13.43
N ASN A 515 15.06 -8.73 14.60
CA ASN A 515 16.30 -9.36 15.05
C ASN A 515 16.12 -10.37 16.20
N LEU A 516 15.15 -10.14 17.10
CA LEU A 516 15.02 -10.89 18.34
C LEU A 516 13.81 -11.83 18.32
N ILE A 517 12.63 -11.35 17.96
CA ILE A 517 11.37 -12.11 18.10
C ILE A 517 11.43 -13.44 17.36
N LEU A 518 11.87 -13.44 16.10
CA LEU A 518 11.89 -14.64 15.25
C LEU A 518 12.75 -15.76 15.83
N ASN A 519 13.80 -15.42 16.58
CA ASN A 519 14.68 -16.39 17.23
C ASN A 519 14.19 -16.71 18.64
N PHE A 520 13.57 -15.76 19.33
CA PHE A 520 13.00 -15.96 20.65
C PHE A 520 11.87 -16.99 20.64
N VAL A 521 10.95 -16.89 19.67
CA VAL A 521 9.81 -17.83 19.57
C VAL A 521 10.25 -19.26 19.22
N LYS A 522 11.51 -19.44 18.79
CA LYS A 522 12.14 -20.74 18.54
C LYS A 522 13.03 -21.20 19.70
N SER A 523 13.19 -20.38 20.74
CA SER A 523 14.00 -20.74 21.90
C SER A 523 13.37 -21.91 22.66
N PRO A 524 14.18 -22.83 23.23
CA PRO A 524 13.65 -23.96 23.98
C PRO A 524 12.71 -23.55 25.12
N GLU A 525 13.06 -22.47 25.84
CA GLU A 525 12.28 -21.96 26.96
C GLU A 525 10.89 -21.47 26.52
N TYR A 526 10.82 -20.71 25.42
CA TYR A 526 9.54 -20.25 24.89
C TYR A 526 8.70 -21.41 24.33
N LEU A 527 9.33 -22.37 23.64
CA LEU A 527 8.64 -23.55 23.10
C LEU A 527 8.02 -24.39 24.22
N GLU A 528 8.76 -24.65 25.30
CA GLU A 528 8.25 -25.37 26.47
C GLU A 528 7.06 -24.63 27.11
N TYR A 529 7.16 -23.30 27.23
CA TYR A 529 6.05 -22.48 27.72
C TYR A 529 4.83 -22.57 26.79
N ALA A 530 5.03 -22.44 25.48
CA ALA A 530 3.95 -22.47 24.49
C ALA A 530 3.26 -23.84 24.43
N GLU A 531 3.99 -24.94 24.58
CA GLU A 531 3.46 -26.29 24.70
C GLU A 531 2.58 -26.44 25.94
N LYS A 532 3.10 -26.05 27.12
CA LYS A 532 2.35 -26.07 28.39
C LYS A 532 1.10 -25.20 28.33
N ALA A 533 1.19 -24.01 27.72
CA ALA A 533 0.04 -23.13 27.54
C ALA A 533 -1.03 -23.75 26.62
N THR A 534 -0.61 -24.40 25.53
CA THR A 534 -1.51 -25.12 24.62
C THR A 534 -2.22 -26.28 25.34
N GLU A 535 -1.47 -27.06 26.12
CA GLU A 535 -2.01 -28.18 26.89
C GLU A 535 -3.04 -27.71 27.91
N ASN A 536 -2.73 -26.64 28.66
CA ASN A 536 -3.66 -26.05 29.62
C ASN A 536 -4.94 -25.54 28.94
N GLN A 537 -4.84 -24.90 27.77
CA GLN A 537 -6.02 -24.48 27.00
C GLN A 537 -6.87 -25.67 26.54
N ARG A 538 -6.24 -26.76 26.10
CA ARG A 538 -6.96 -28.00 25.73
C ARG A 538 -7.66 -28.61 26.92
N ILE A 539 -6.99 -28.71 28.07
CA ILE A 539 -7.58 -29.24 29.31
C ILE A 539 -8.76 -28.37 29.74
N GLN A 540 -8.59 -27.04 29.74
CA GLN A 540 -9.66 -26.12 30.10
C GLN A 540 -10.88 -26.27 29.19
N LYS A 541 -10.67 -26.36 27.87
CA LYS A 541 -11.75 -26.60 26.91
C LYS A 541 -12.47 -27.94 27.17
N VAL A 542 -11.73 -29.01 27.47
CA VAL A 542 -12.33 -30.32 27.83
C VAL A 542 -13.11 -30.24 29.15
N LEU A 543 -12.65 -29.47 30.12
CA LEU A 543 -13.36 -29.26 31.39
C LEU A 543 -14.63 -28.43 31.21
N GLU A 544 -14.59 -27.41 30.36
CA GLU A 544 -15.77 -26.61 29.96
C GLU A 544 -16.79 -27.46 29.20
N ASP A 545 -16.36 -28.23 28.20
CA ASP A 545 -17.23 -29.12 27.40
C ASP A 545 -17.89 -30.21 28.26
N LYS A 546 -17.21 -30.65 29.33
CA LYS A 546 -17.75 -31.62 30.30
C LYS A 546 -18.57 -30.98 31.42
N GLY A 547 -18.79 -29.66 31.41
CA GLY A 547 -19.52 -28.95 32.46
C GLY A 547 -18.84 -29.00 33.83
N MET A 548 -17.55 -29.34 33.89
CA MET A 548 -16.77 -29.40 35.13
C MET A 548 -16.18 -28.04 35.52
N MET A 549 -16.21 -27.08 34.61
CA MET A 549 -15.95 -25.67 34.89
C MET A 549 -17.16 -24.85 34.47
N ALA A 550 -17.65 -23.99 35.37
CA ALA A 550 -18.62 -22.97 35.02
C ALA A 550 -17.96 -22.05 33.98
N SER A 551 -18.62 -21.89 32.83
CA SER A 551 -18.21 -20.92 31.80
C SER A 551 -18.00 -19.57 32.49
N ARG A 552 -16.74 -19.13 32.62
CA ARG A 552 -16.46 -17.78 33.07
C ARG A 552 -17.05 -16.86 32.00
N GLY A 553 -18.00 -16.02 32.40
CA GLY A 553 -18.58 -15.00 31.54
C GLY A 553 -17.50 -14.15 30.87
N PRO A 554 -17.86 -13.35 29.84
CA PRO A 554 -16.93 -12.85 28.81
C PRO A 554 -15.77 -11.95 29.26
N ASP A 555 -15.59 -11.67 30.55
CA ASP A 555 -14.80 -10.53 31.01
C ASP A 555 -13.27 -10.68 30.89
N HIS A 556 -12.71 -11.86 30.61
CA HIS A 556 -11.25 -12.01 30.45
C HIS A 556 -10.87 -13.11 29.43
N ARG A 557 -11.43 -13.08 28.22
CA ARG A 557 -10.78 -13.73 27.09
C ARG A 557 -9.65 -12.84 26.57
N VAL A 558 -8.49 -12.91 27.22
CA VAL A 558 -7.24 -12.77 26.48
C VAL A 558 -7.12 -14.06 25.66
N GLU A 559 -7.70 -14.07 24.45
CA GLU A 559 -7.37 -15.07 23.43
C GLU A 559 -5.86 -14.89 23.14
N LEU A 560 -5.04 -15.58 23.95
CA LEU A 560 -3.63 -15.82 23.68
C LEU A 560 -3.53 -16.22 22.21
N THR A 561 -2.77 -15.43 21.47
CA THR A 561 -2.70 -15.30 20.02
C THR A 561 -2.20 -16.58 19.35
N GLU A 562 -2.96 -17.68 19.45
CA GLU A 562 -2.70 -18.92 18.69
C GLU A 562 -2.87 -18.67 17.18
N ARG A 563 -3.61 -17.61 16.79
CA ARG A 563 -3.85 -17.23 15.39
C ARG A 563 -2.69 -16.50 14.70
N GLY A 564 -1.81 -15.83 15.45
CA GLY A 564 -0.68 -15.06 14.88
C GLY A 564 0.57 -15.92 14.65
N ILE A 565 0.94 -16.71 15.66
CA ILE A 565 2.26 -17.35 15.72
C ILE A 565 2.27 -18.77 15.14
N ARG A 566 1.13 -19.49 15.10
CA ARG A 566 1.04 -20.89 14.63
C ARG A 566 0.60 -21.10 13.18
N ARG A 567 0.27 -20.05 12.41
CA ARG A 567 -0.09 -20.19 10.97
C ARG A 567 1.11 -20.50 10.04
N GLY A 568 2.23 -20.98 10.60
CA GLY A 568 3.28 -21.69 9.88
C GLY A 568 3.10 -23.22 9.83
N SER A 569 2.09 -23.80 10.49
CA SER A 569 1.79 -25.23 10.36
C SER A 569 0.30 -25.55 10.56
N SER A 570 -0.33 -25.98 9.46
CA SER A 570 -1.52 -26.85 9.38
C SER A 570 -2.59 -26.73 10.48
N PHE A 571 -3.75 -26.13 10.19
CA PHE A 571 -5.09 -26.75 10.32
C PHE A 571 -6.21 -25.76 9.91
N SER A 572 -7.11 -26.19 9.04
CA SER A 572 -8.28 -25.43 8.58
C SER A 572 -9.51 -25.72 9.46
N HIS A 573 -10.22 -24.67 9.88
CA HIS A 573 -11.59 -24.78 10.36
C HIS A 573 -12.54 -24.22 9.29
N VAL A 574 -13.32 -25.13 8.70
CA VAL A 574 -14.48 -24.83 7.86
C VAL A 574 -15.56 -24.28 8.79
N ARG A 575 -15.88 -22.98 8.69
CA ARG A 575 -17.11 -22.42 9.28
C ARG A 575 -18.29 -22.94 8.49
N SER A 576 -19.10 -23.81 9.10
CA SER A 576 -20.44 -24.14 8.63
C SER A 576 -21.33 -22.91 8.76
N MET A 577 -21.72 -22.32 7.62
CA MET A 577 -22.80 -21.34 7.57
C MET A 577 -24.12 -22.02 7.94
N SER A 578 -24.70 -21.61 9.07
CA SER A 578 -26.12 -21.80 9.34
C SER A 578 -26.83 -20.54 8.85
N ILE A 579 -27.70 -20.70 7.86
CA ILE A 579 -28.59 -19.65 7.36
C ILE A 579 -29.71 -19.49 8.39
N VAL A 580 -29.91 -18.24 8.86
CA VAL A 580 -31.17 -17.78 9.45
C VAL A 580 -31.82 -16.83 8.46
#